data_AF-A0A7J2JPY2-F1
#
_entry.id   AF-A0A7J2JPY2-F1
#
_cell.length_a   1.000
_cell.length_b   1.000
_cell.length_c   1.000
_cell.angle_alpha   90.00
_cell.angle_beta   90.00
_cell.angle_gamma   90.00
#
_symmetry.space_group_name_H-M   'P 1'
#
loop_
_entity.id
_entity.type
_entity.pdbx_description
1 polymer ?
#
loop_
_entity_poly.entity_id
_entity_poly.type
_entity_poly.pdbx_seq_one_letter_code
_entity_poly.pdbx_strand_id
1 'polypeptide(L)'
;MLSSVYNMAKQRCLAAANIIVVGDIYDKFVNAFVEGTKKLRIGYELDASVDMGPLASKKGKEKVLYYIQRGVEKGAKLILDGRF
;
A
#
# COMPACT_ATOMS: atom_id res chain seq x y z
N MET A 1 -2.96 9.12 -7.92
CA MET A 1 -2.70 7.66 -7.92
C MET A 1 -2.61 7.08 -6.50
N LEU A 2 -1.72 7.59 -5.64
CA LEU A 2 -1.55 7.13 -4.25
C LEU A 2 -2.86 7.06 -3.47
N SER A 3 -3.68 8.12 -3.51
CA SER A 3 -5.01 8.16 -2.86
C SER A 3 -5.93 6.99 -3.27
N SER A 4 -5.89 6.56 -4.54
CA SER A 4 -6.73 5.43 -4.98
C SER A 4 -6.30 4.09 -4.37
N VAL A 5 -5.01 3.96 -4.01
CA VAL A 5 -4.43 2.76 -3.42
C VAL A 5 -4.56 2.77 -1.89
N TYR A 6 -4.32 3.92 -1.24
CA TYR A 6 -4.10 4.00 0.20
C TYR A 6 -5.28 4.59 1.01
N ASN A 7 -6.19 5.37 0.41
CA ASN A 7 -7.30 5.96 1.16
C ASN A 7 -8.13 4.87 1.87
N MET A 8 -8.60 5.18 3.08
CA MET A 8 -9.36 4.26 3.95
C MET A 8 -8.60 2.94 4.23
N ALA A 9 -7.27 2.99 4.28
CA ALA A 9 -6.39 1.82 4.39
C ALA A 9 -6.70 0.74 3.33
N LYS A 10 -7.03 1.16 2.10
CA LYS A 10 -7.42 0.30 0.97
C LYS A 10 -8.71 -0.52 1.19
N GLN A 11 -9.50 -0.23 2.24
CA GLN A 11 -10.75 -0.93 2.55
C GLN A 11 -11.94 -0.37 1.75
N ARG A 12 -11.71 -0.10 0.47
CA ARG A 12 -12.71 0.41 -0.49
C ARG A 12 -12.82 -0.55 -1.66
N CYS A 13 -14.03 -0.93 -2.05
CA CYS A 13 -14.27 -1.88 -3.16
C CYS A 13 -13.69 -1.43 -4.50
N LEU A 14 -13.54 -0.12 -4.70
CA LEU A 14 -12.94 0.51 -5.89
C LEU A 14 -11.47 0.90 -5.69
N ALA A 15 -10.81 0.42 -4.63
CA ALA A 15 -9.39 0.68 -4.44
C ALA A 15 -8.56 -0.02 -5.53
N ALA A 16 -7.52 0.66 -6.02
CA ALA A 16 -6.63 0.08 -7.01
C ALA A 16 -5.84 -1.09 -6.39
N ALA A 17 -6.15 -2.32 -6.84
CA ALA A 17 -5.50 -3.53 -6.35
C ALA A 17 -4.19 -3.84 -7.09
N ASN A 18 -4.19 -3.62 -8.41
CA ASN A 18 -3.08 -3.90 -9.32
C ASN A 18 -2.74 -2.65 -10.13
N ILE A 19 -1.45 -2.47 -10.43
CA ILE A 19 -0.95 -1.42 -11.32
C ILE A 19 -0.17 -2.12 -12.43
N ILE A 20 -0.57 -1.88 -13.68
CA ILE A 20 0.11 -2.42 -14.87
C ILE A 20 0.80 -1.23 -15.54
N VAL A 21 2.12 -1.26 -15.61
CA VAL A 21 2.93 -0.23 -16.24
C VAL A 21 3.25 -0.68 -17.67
N VAL A 22 2.99 0.17 -18.64
CA VAL A 22 3.14 -0.14 -20.08
C VAL A 22 4.27 0.69 -20.67
N GLY A 23 5.12 0.05 -21.48
CA GLY A 23 6.29 0.67 -22.12
C GLY A 23 7.50 0.80 -21.21
N ASP A 24 8.51 1.56 -21.66
CA ASP A 24 9.85 1.63 -21.04
C ASP A 24 9.94 2.60 -19.85
N ILE A 25 8.87 2.68 -19.04
CA ILE A 25 8.78 3.58 -17.89
C ILE A 25 8.72 2.86 -16.54
N TYR A 26 8.86 1.52 -16.53
CA TYR A 26 8.69 0.70 -15.33
C TYR A 26 9.51 1.21 -14.13
N ASP A 27 10.82 1.33 -14.28
CA ASP A 27 11.69 1.72 -13.16
C ASP A 27 11.42 3.15 -12.69
N LYS A 28 11.23 4.09 -13.64
CA LYS A 28 10.88 5.48 -13.32
C LYS A 28 9.58 5.56 -12.53
N PHE A 29 8.57 4.81 -12.96
CA PHE A 29 7.27 4.76 -12.29
C PHE A 29 7.39 4.14 -10.89
N VAL A 30 8.01 2.96 -10.78
CA VAL A 30 8.16 2.24 -9.51
C VAL A 30 8.91 3.09 -8.50
N ASN A 31 10.01 3.72 -8.89
CA ASN A 31 10.79 4.59 -8.02
C ASN A 31 9.95 5.79 -7.54
N ALA A 32 9.28 6.51 -8.45
CA ALA A 32 8.44 7.64 -8.07
C ALA A 32 7.27 7.23 -7.16
N PHE A 33 6.67 6.06 -7.42
CA PHE A 33 5.59 5.51 -6.60
C PHE A 33 6.08 5.17 -5.19
N VAL A 34 7.21 4.46 -5.06
CA VAL A 34 7.81 4.11 -3.77
C VAL A 34 8.18 5.36 -2.97
N GLU A 35 8.80 6.35 -3.61
CA GLU A 35 9.15 7.62 -2.95
C GLU A 35 7.92 8.42 -2.50
N GLY A 36 6.82 8.35 -3.26
CA GLY A 36 5.55 8.91 -2.84
C GLY A 36 4.95 8.17 -1.64
N THR A 37 4.97 6.83 -1.66
CA THR A 37 4.44 6.00 -0.56
C THR A 37 5.21 6.19 0.74
N LYS A 38 6.54 6.32 0.71
CA LYS A 38 7.37 6.56 1.91
C LYS A 38 7.01 7.84 2.66
N LYS A 39 6.38 8.80 2.00
CA LYS A 39 6.00 10.10 2.59
C LYS A 39 4.63 10.07 3.28
N LEU A 40 3.87 8.98 3.15
CA LEU A 40 2.56 8.86 3.77
C LEU A 40 2.70 8.81 5.29
N ARG A 41 1.94 9.66 5.97
CA ARG A 41 1.83 9.71 7.43
C ARG A 41 0.71 8.77 7.86
N ILE A 42 1.07 7.75 8.62
CA ILE A 42 0.13 6.74 9.13
C ILE A 42 -0.19 7.06 10.57
N GLY A 43 -1.47 7.12 10.95
CA GLY A 43 -1.83 7.53 12.30
C GLY A 43 -3.33 7.58 12.59
N TYR A 44 -3.71 8.47 13.50
CA TYR A 44 -5.11 8.69 13.88
C TYR A 44 -5.83 9.51 12.81
N GLU A 45 -6.84 8.93 12.15
CA GLU A 45 -7.50 9.50 10.96
C GLU A 45 -8.17 10.87 11.18
N LEU A 46 -8.50 11.26 12.42
CA LEU A 46 -9.07 12.61 12.67
C LEU A 46 -8.01 13.70 12.73
N ASP A 47 -6.72 13.35 12.76
CA ASP A 47 -5.65 14.32 12.57
C ASP A 47 -5.53 14.65 11.08
N ALA A 48 -5.70 15.94 10.72
CA ALA A 48 -5.55 16.42 9.35
C ALA A 48 -4.12 16.24 8.80
N SER A 49 -3.15 15.95 9.67
CA SER A 49 -1.78 15.60 9.34
C SER A 49 -1.59 14.10 9.03
N VAL A 50 -2.64 13.28 9.05
CA VAL A 50 -2.55 11.85 8.73
C VAL A 50 -3.09 11.61 7.33
N ASP A 51 -2.34 10.83 6.54
CA ASP A 51 -2.71 10.48 5.16
C ASP A 51 -3.41 9.12 5.09
N MET A 52 -3.20 8.24 6.08
CA MET A 52 -3.82 6.91 6.16
C MET A 52 -3.98 6.40 7.59
N GLY A 53 -5.21 6.02 7.95
CA GLY A 53 -5.55 5.43 9.24
C GLY A 53 -5.37 3.91 9.30
N PRO A 54 -5.80 3.28 10.42
CA PRO A 54 -5.68 1.84 10.60
C PRO A 54 -6.71 1.04 9.79
N LEU A 55 -6.46 -0.26 9.66
CA LEU A 55 -7.49 -1.20 9.25
C LEU A 55 -8.61 -1.29 10.30
N ALA A 56 -9.82 -1.62 9.86
CA ALA A 56 -11.01 -1.63 10.72
C ALA A 56 -11.00 -2.73 11.79
N SER A 57 -10.17 -3.77 11.64
CA SER A 57 -10.09 -4.87 12.60
C SER A 57 -8.73 -5.56 12.60
N LYS A 58 -8.42 -6.20 13.73
CA LYS A 58 -7.23 -7.06 13.88
C LYS A 58 -7.21 -8.20 12.86
N LYS A 59 -8.35 -8.84 12.62
CA LYS A 59 -8.50 -9.90 11.60
C LYS A 59 -8.18 -9.39 10.19
N GLY A 60 -8.55 -8.14 9.88
CA GLY A 60 -8.17 -7.48 8.64
C GLY A 60 -6.65 -7.33 8.52
N LYS A 61 -5.99 -6.86 9.58
CA LYS A 61 -4.52 -6.77 9.66
C LYS A 61 -3.85 -8.13 9.45
N GLU A 62 -4.30 -9.16 10.16
CA GLU A 62 -3.76 -10.53 10.05
C GLU A 62 -3.89 -11.07 8.62
N LYS A 63 -5.03 -10.82 7.96
CA LYS A 63 -5.24 -11.20 6.55
C LYS A 63 -4.25 -10.49 5.62
N VAL A 64 -4.00 -9.20 5.81
CA VAL A 64 -3.02 -8.45 5.00
C VAL A 64 -1.62 -9.00 5.21
N LEU A 65 -1.20 -9.24 6.46
CA LEU A 65 0.11 -9.84 6.78
C LEU A 65 0.28 -11.21 6.14
N TYR A 66 -0.76 -12.05 6.18
CA TYR A 66 -0.77 -13.35 5.51
C TYR A 66 -0.53 -13.23 4.00
N TYR A 67 -1.19 -12.27 3.32
CA TYR A 67 -1.00 -12.08 1.88
C TYR A 67 0.38 -11.52 1.51
N ILE A 68 0.95 -10.64 2.34
CA ILE A 68 2.33 -10.16 2.17
C ILE A 68 3.28 -11.36 2.23
N GLN A 69 3.19 -12.19 3.27
CA GLN A 69 4.04 -13.36 3.45
C GLN A 69 3.90 -14.36 2.29
N ARG A 70 2.67 -14.69 1.91
CA ARG A 70 2.38 -15.58 0.78
C ARG A 70 2.93 -15.06 -0.55
N GLY A 71 2.95 -13.73 -0.75
CA GLY A 71 3.55 -13.11 -1.93
C GLY A 71 5.05 -13.33 -1.99
N VAL A 72 5.75 -13.08 -0.88
CA VAL A 72 7.20 -13.29 -0.76
C VAL A 72 7.56 -14.76 -0.96
N GLU A 73 6.84 -15.70 -0.33
CA GLU A 73 7.05 -17.15 -0.49
C GLU A 73 6.88 -17.63 -1.93
N LYS A 74 6.04 -16.94 -2.72
CA LYS A 74 5.83 -17.21 -4.14
C LYS A 74 6.84 -16.51 -5.06
N GLY A 75 7.87 -15.86 -4.50
CA GLY A 75 8.93 -15.20 -5.27
C GLY A 75 8.63 -13.75 -5.64
N ALA A 76 7.62 -13.10 -5.07
CA ALA A 76 7.40 -11.67 -5.28
C ALA A 76 8.51 -10.85 -4.60
N LYS A 77 9.02 -9.83 -5.31
CA LYS A 77 9.97 -8.88 -4.73
C LYS A 77 9.23 -7.83 -3.88
N LEU A 78 9.42 -7.87 -2.57
CA LEU A 78 8.90 -6.85 -1.66
C LEU A 78 9.79 -5.60 -1.71
N ILE A 79 9.41 -4.62 -2.55
CA ILE A 79 10.19 -3.40 -2.80
C ILE A 79 10.03 -2.31 -1.72
N LEU A 80 8.95 -2.38 -0.94
CA LEU A 80 8.69 -1.51 0.21
C LEU A 80 7.91 -2.33 1.24
N ASP A 81 8.43 -2.45 2.45
CA ASP A 81 7.81 -3.21 3.53
C ASP A 81 7.16 -2.27 4.55
N GLY A 82 5.87 -2.45 4.80
CA GLY A 82 5.09 -1.69 5.77
C GLY A 82 4.84 -2.41 7.09
N ARG A 83 5.54 -3.53 7.34
CA ARG A 83 5.42 -4.33 8.58
C ARG A 83 6.33 -3.75 9.67
N PHE A 84 5.91 -2.64 10.27
CA PHE A 84 6.52 -2.06 11.47
C PHE A 84 5.49 -1.91 12.60
#